data_AF-A0A9D6WVT4-F1
#
_entry.id   AF-A0A9D6WVT4-F1
#
_cell.length_a   1.000
_cell.length_b   1.000
_cell.length_c   1.000
_cell.angle_alpha   90.00
_cell.angle_beta   90.00
_cell.angle_gamma   90.00
#
_symmetry.space_group_name_H-M   'P 1'
#
loop_
_entity.id
_entity.type
_entity.pdbx_description
1 polymer ?
#
loop_
_entity_poly.entity_id
_entity_poly.type
_entity_poly.pdbx_seq_one_letter_code
_entity_poly.pdbx_strand_id
1 'polypeptide(L)' 'MDAKTSWETFFKMMIMEEHGAQKKYEMAMNLADTPELKKVFERFMQEEMFHAQILEGELLKLEKKGL' A
#
# COMPACT_ATOMS: atom_id res chain seq x y z
N MET A 1 20.17 9.83 -14.92
CA MET A 1 18.96 9.80 -14.07
C MET A 1 19.38 10.33 -12.72
N ASP A 2 18.98 11.57 -12.42
CA ASP A 2 19.32 12.21 -11.15
C ASP A 2 18.59 11.49 -10.03
N ALA A 3 19.32 11.10 -8.97
CA ALA A 3 18.82 10.22 -7.90
C ALA A 3 17.60 10.80 -7.14
N LYS A 4 17.40 12.12 -7.21
CA LYS A 4 16.23 12.80 -6.65
C LYS A 4 14.93 12.46 -7.40
N THR A 5 15.03 11.98 -8.63
CA THR A 5 13.89 11.60 -9.48
C THR A 5 13.62 10.09 -9.48
N SER A 6 14.32 9.25 -8.70
CA SER A 6 14.06 7.79 -8.69
C SER A 6 13.33 7.30 -7.43
N TRP A 7 13.80 7.68 -6.24
CA TRP A 7 13.28 7.08 -5.00
C TRP A 7 11.98 7.70 -4.51
N GLU A 8 11.86 9.02 -4.49
CA GLU A 8 10.59 9.68 -4.12
C GLU A 8 9.45 9.23 -5.04
N THR A 9 9.72 9.15 -6.35
CA THR A 9 8.75 8.66 -7.34
C THR A 9 8.41 7.20 -7.11
N PHE A 10 9.40 6.36 -6.80
CA PHE A 10 9.18 4.96 -6.46
C PHE A 10 8.27 4.81 -5.22
N PHE A 11 8.57 5.52 -4.12
CA PHE A 11 7.75 5.45 -2.91
C PHE A 11 6.32 5.91 -3.17
N LYS A 12 6.13 7.03 -3.89
CA LYS A 12 4.79 7.52 -4.26
C LYS A 12 4.01 6.52 -5.12
N MET A 13 4.69 5.86 -6.07
CA MET A 13 4.09 4.81 -6.89
C MET A 13 3.69 3.60 -6.05
N MET A 14 4.58 3.10 -5.19
CA MET A 14 4.28 1.96 -4.34
C MET A 14 3.14 2.26 -3.36
N ILE A 15 3.16 3.44 -2.71
CA ILE A 15 2.04 3.87 -1.85
C ILE A 15 0.72 3.87 -2.62
N MET A 16 0.71 4.36 -3.85
CA MET A 16 -0.48 4.34 -4.71
C MET A 16 -0.93 2.91 -5.02
N GLU A 17 -0.01 2.00 -5.32
CA GLU A 17 -0.30 0.58 -5.56
C GLU A 17 -0.85 -0.11 -4.32
N GLU A 18 -0.30 0.12 -3.13
CA GLU A 18 -0.79 -0.45 -1.86
C GLU A 18 -2.22 0.00 -1.56
N HIS A 19 -2.51 1.30 -1.66
CA HIS A 19 -3.87 1.83 -1.51
C HIS A 19 -4.81 1.27 -2.60
N GLY A 20 -4.29 1.08 -3.80
CA GLY A 20 -5.01 0.45 -4.91
C GLY A 20 -5.30 -1.03 -4.66
N ALA A 21 -4.40 -1.78 -4.04
CA ALA A 21 -4.55 -3.18 -3.69
C ALA A 21 -5.51 -3.35 -2.52
N GLN A 22 -5.40 -2.51 -1.48
CA GLN A 22 -6.33 -2.45 -0.36
C GLN A 22 -7.78 -2.35 -0.84
N LYS A 23 -8.08 -1.40 -1.75
CA LYS A 23 -9.44 -1.23 -2.32
C LYS A 23 -9.90 -2.44 -3.13
N LYS A 24 -9.00 -3.11 -3.85
CA LYS A 24 -9.33 -4.33 -4.61
C LYS A 24 -9.68 -5.48 -3.67
N TYR A 25 -8.95 -5.65 -2.57
CA TYR A 25 -9.27 -6.67 -1.58
C TYR A 25 -10.52 -6.35 -0.78
N GLU A 26 -10.78 -5.08 -0.46
CA GLU A 26 -12.05 -4.65 0.13
C GLU A 26 -13.23 -5.01 -0.80
N MET A 27 -13.11 -4.72 -2.10
CA MET A 27 -14.10 -5.11 -3.09
C MET A 27 -14.27 -6.64 -3.16
N ALA A 28 -13.17 -7.40 -3.18
CA ALA A 28 -13.21 -8.86 -3.21
C ALA A 28 -13.86 -9.45 -1.95
N MET A 29 -13.56 -8.89 -0.77
CA MET A 29 -14.20 -9.25 0.49
C MET A 29 -15.72 -9.02 0.44
N ASN A 30 -16.16 -7.90 -0.13
CA ASN A 30 -17.58 -7.57 -0.26
C ASN A 30 -18.31 -8.50 -1.25
N LEU A 31 -17.63 -8.96 -2.30
CA LEU A 31 -18.19 -9.85 -3.32
C LEU A 31 -18.07 -11.35 -2.98
N ALA A 32 -17.25 -11.72 -2.00
CA ALA A 32 -17.03 -13.12 -1.67
C ALA A 32 -18.26 -13.78 -1.05
N ASP A 33 -18.58 -14.99 -1.53
CA ASP A 33 -19.79 -15.73 -1.12
C ASP A 33 -19.62 -16.53 0.18
N THR A 34 -18.38 -16.81 0.60
CA THR A 34 -18.09 -17.63 1.78
C THR A 34 -17.39 -16.85 2.89
N PRO A 35 -17.70 -17.12 4.17
CA PRO A 35 -17.00 -16.51 5.30
C PRO A 35 -15.48 -16.73 5.28
N GLU A 36 -15.03 -17.88 4.77
CA GLU A 36 -13.62 -18.23 4.66
C GLU A 36 -12.90 -17.32 3.66
N LEU A 37 -13.49 -17.08 2.48
CA LEU A 37 -12.92 -16.17 1.48
C LEU A 37 -12.95 -14.72 1.96
N LYS A 38 -14.01 -14.30 2.66
CA LYS A 38 -14.07 -12.97 3.28
C LYS A 38 -12.90 -12.73 4.22
N LYS A 39 -12.58 -13.70 5.08
CA LYS A 39 -11.44 -13.61 6.01
C LYS A 39 -10.09 -13.53 5.29
N VAL A 40 -9.94 -14.23 4.16
CA VAL A 40 -8.71 -14.16 3.36
C VAL A 40 -8.54 -12.75 2.78
N PHE A 41 -9.58 -12.19 2.17
CA PHE A 41 -9.51 -10.85 1.58
C PHE A 41 -9.42 -9.74 2.64
N GLU A 42 -10.08 -9.90 3.79
CA GLU A 42 -9.92 -9.00 4.93
C GLU A 42 -8.46 -8.95 5.39
N ARG A 43 -7.83 -10.12 5.52
CA ARG A 43 -6.42 -10.22 5.89
C ARG A 43 -5.52 -9.52 4.87
N PHE A 44 -5.71 -9.77 3.58
CA PHE A 44 -4.91 -9.10 2.54
C PHE A 44 -5.13 -7.58 2.56
N MET A 45 -6.37 -7.11 2.67
CA MET A 45 -6.67 -5.67 2.80
C MET A 45 -5.92 -5.04 3.98
N GLN A 46 -5.87 -5.72 5.14
CA GLN A 46 -5.14 -5.25 6.31
C GLN A 46 -3.62 -5.26 6.11
N GLU A 47 -3.07 -6.27 5.42
CA GLU A 47 -1.65 -6.35 5.07
C GLU A 47 -1.24 -5.18 4.15
N GLU A 48 -2.02 -4.86 3.10
CA GLU A 48 -1.71 -3.71 2.22
C GLU A 48 -1.83 -2.37 2.94
N MET A 49 -2.79 -2.23 3.86
CA MET A 49 -2.87 -1.04 4.72
C MET A 49 -1.61 -0.87 5.57
N PHE A 50 -1.05 -1.97 6.10
CA PHE A 50 0.19 -1.94 6.85
C PHE A 50 1.40 -1.58 5.96
N HIS A 51 1.47 -2.13 4.74
CA HIS A 51 2.49 -1.75 3.76
C HIS A 51 2.45 -0.25 3.43
N ALA A 52 1.26 0.29 3.16
CA ALA A 52 1.09 1.72 2.89
C ALA A 52 1.60 2.59 4.06
N GLN A 53 1.24 2.25 5.29
CA GLN A 53 1.69 2.96 6.49
C GLN A 53 3.22 2.96 6.64
N ILE A 54 3.87 1.82 6.38
CA ILE A 54 5.34 1.73 6.41
C ILE A 54 5.93 2.64 5.33
N LEU A 55 5.46 2.53 4.09
CA LEU A 55 6.02 3.28 2.96
C LEU A 55 5.85 4.79 3.15
N GLU A 56 4.68 5.24 3.60
CA GLU A 56 4.41 6.65 3.94
C GLU A 56 5.31 7.14 5.08
N GLY A 57 5.49 6.31 6.12
CA GLY A 57 6.37 6.61 7.24
C GLY A 57 7.84 6.72 6.84
N GLU A 58 8.32 5.84 5.97
CA GLU A 58 9.69 5.88 5.44
C GLU A 58 9.90 7.05 4.48
N LEU A 59 8.95 7.32 3.59
CA LEU A 59 9.02 8.50 2.71
C LEU A 59 9.12 9.79 3.54
N LEU A 60 8.29 9.94 4.58
CA LEU A 60 8.35 11.10 5.48
C LEU A 60 9.72 11.24 6.18
N LYS A 61 10.34 10.13 6.59
CA LYS A 61 11.69 10.15 7.19
C LYS A 61 12.74 10.56 6.16
N LEU A 62 12.61 10.15 4.90
CA LEU A 62 13.54 10.46 3.83
C LEU A 62 13.43 11.93 3.41
N GLU A 63 12.21 12.46 3.24
CA GLU A 63 11.95 13.88 2.98
C GLU A 63 12.56 14.77 4.06
N LYS A 64 12.46 14.38 5.34
CA LYS A 64 13.10 15.08 6.47
C LYS A 64 14.63 15.06 6.42
N LYS A 65 15.23 14.08 5.74
CA LYS A 65 16.69 13.92 5.60
C LYS A 65 17.24 14.55 4.31
N GLY A 66 16.39 15.19 3.50
CA GLY A 66 16.80 15.89 2.28
C GLY A 66 16.88 14.99 1.05
N LEU A 67 16.18 13.85 1.06
CA LEU A 67 15.71 13.22 -0.18
C LEU A 67 14.69 14.14 -0.84
#